data_AF-A0A9K3GHI1-F1
#
_entry.id   AF-A0A9K3GHI1-F1
#
_cell.length_a   1.000
_cell.length_b   1.000
_cell.length_c   1.000
_cell.angle_alpha   90.00
_cell.angle_beta   90.00
_cell.angle_gamma   90.00
#
_symmetry.space_group_name_H-M   'P 1'
#
loop_
_entity.id
_entity.type
_entity.pdbx_description
1 polymer ?
#
loop_
_entity_poly.entity_id
_entity_poly.type
_entity_poly.pdbx_seq_one_letter_code
_entity_poly.pdbx_strand_id
1 'polypeptide(L)'
;HIRLAHGDQYVIGEAPQAHNVPRYAQLIAAYDIPAVVVVLREDDLFMQKIFPYWEKPLTVDGRVVVSSELKRVAQLKDNLVSYTHDLRVRRHPTAQEYTHSVTFIVYSEWPDYEAPQGAGPLITASVYANRLAARHMEDPAVQARCASYREAPGAEANVASRMRIPRMSMMHLFEETDEEEGGYTCPIMSHCSAGLGRSSTFVALSHLVPLVTGQGIPPPTSLRHCVEMVMETVMALRLQRNPSAIQSCPQFKFLLSSVVSEWRQAQTDRETL
;
A
#
# COMPACT_ATOMS: atom_id res chain seq x y z
N HIS A 1 5.55 -4.10 -7.00
CA HIS A 1 5.85 -2.71 -6.64
C HIS A 1 5.09 -1.83 -7.61
N ILE A 2 4.51 -0.72 -7.14
CA ILE A 2 3.71 0.22 -7.90
C ILE A 2 4.19 1.61 -7.50
N ARG A 3 4.37 2.49 -8.48
CA ARG A 3 4.64 3.91 -8.27
C ARG A 3 3.53 4.71 -8.92
N LEU A 4 2.79 5.47 -8.15
CA LEU A 4 1.75 6.36 -8.66
C LEU A 4 2.31 7.78 -8.78
N ALA A 5 1.49 8.69 -9.30
CA ALA A 5 1.86 10.10 -9.41
C ALA A 5 2.30 10.64 -8.04
N HIS A 6 3.12 11.70 -8.05
CA HIS A 6 3.56 12.39 -6.83
C HIS A 6 4.42 11.54 -5.87
N GLY A 7 4.97 10.42 -6.36
CA GLY A 7 5.98 9.64 -5.64
C GLY A 7 5.43 8.59 -4.68
N ASP A 8 4.12 8.40 -4.62
CA ASP A 8 3.51 7.36 -3.78
C ASP A 8 3.94 5.96 -4.22
N GLN A 9 4.44 5.16 -3.27
CA GLN A 9 4.95 3.81 -3.52
C GLN A 9 4.14 2.77 -2.76
N TYR A 10 3.71 1.74 -3.49
CA TYR A 10 2.93 0.63 -2.93
C TYR A 10 3.49 -0.72 -3.33
N VAL A 11 3.29 -1.71 -2.47
CA VAL A 11 3.53 -3.13 -2.78
C VAL A 11 2.23 -3.90 -2.70
N ILE A 12 1.71 -4.36 -3.84
CA ILE A 12 0.54 -5.24 -3.88
C ILE A 12 0.97 -6.71 -4.01
N GLY A 13 0.65 -7.52 -2.99
CA GLY A 13 0.96 -8.94 -2.92
C GLY A 13 -0.28 -9.83 -2.79
N GLU A 14 -0.08 -11.15 -2.91
CA GLU A 14 -1.08 -12.20 -2.63
C GLU A 14 -1.02 -12.60 -1.16
N ALA A 15 -2.14 -12.93 -0.52
CA ALA A 15 -2.10 -13.36 0.88
C ALA A 15 -1.10 -14.51 1.10
N PRO A 16 -0.30 -14.45 2.18
CA PRO A 16 0.54 -15.56 2.52
C PRO A 16 -0.32 -16.74 3.00
N GLN A 17 0.12 -17.94 2.62
CA GLN A 17 -0.28 -19.18 3.25
C GLN A 17 0.70 -19.48 4.40
N ALA A 18 0.31 -20.33 5.35
CA ALA A 18 1.11 -20.63 6.53
C ALA A 18 2.59 -20.96 6.21
N HIS A 19 2.83 -21.72 5.15
CA HIS A 19 4.17 -22.16 4.75
C HIS A 19 5.04 -21.07 4.11
N ASN A 20 4.46 -19.96 3.63
CA ASN A 20 5.19 -18.89 2.94
C ASN A 20 5.28 -17.57 3.75
N VAL A 21 4.76 -17.55 4.98
CA VAL A 21 4.91 -16.43 5.93
C VAL A 21 6.37 -15.98 6.10
N PRO A 22 7.39 -16.88 6.20
CA PRO A 22 8.78 -16.45 6.29
C PRO A 22 9.23 -15.58 5.10
N ARG A 23 8.75 -15.88 3.89
CA ARG A 23 9.05 -15.08 2.70
C ARG A 23 8.38 -13.70 2.75
N TYR A 24 7.18 -13.64 3.32
CA TYR A 24 6.47 -12.38 3.56
C TYR A 24 7.20 -11.50 4.58
N ALA A 25 7.69 -12.08 5.67
CA ALA A 25 8.50 -11.38 6.66
C ALA A 25 9.82 -10.83 6.05
N GLN A 26 10.48 -11.60 5.18
CA GLN A 26 11.63 -11.13 4.42
C GLN A 26 11.30 -9.97 3.47
N LEU A 27 10.12 -9.98 2.83
CA LEU A 27 9.66 -8.90 1.98
C LEU A 27 9.44 -7.60 2.78
N ILE A 28 8.73 -7.70 3.90
CA ILE A 28 8.49 -6.58 4.82
C ILE A 28 9.82 -5.96 5.26
N ALA A 29 10.78 -6.81 5.67
CA ALA A 29 12.11 -6.37 6.08
C ALA A 29 12.94 -5.77 4.93
N ALA A 30 12.85 -6.34 3.73
CA ALA A 30 13.62 -5.87 2.57
C ALA A 30 13.19 -4.47 2.10
N TYR A 31 11.88 -4.23 2.06
CA TYR A 31 11.32 -2.93 1.68
C TYR A 31 11.16 -1.95 2.84
N ASP A 32 11.54 -2.35 4.07
CA ASP A 32 11.43 -1.50 5.28
C ASP A 32 9.98 -1.02 5.49
N ILE A 33 9.02 -1.94 5.32
CA ILE A 33 7.59 -1.62 5.24
C ILE A 33 7.07 -1.24 6.64
N PRO A 34 6.51 -0.02 6.82
CA PRO A 34 5.96 0.42 8.10
C PRO A 34 4.48 0.06 8.26
N ALA A 35 3.76 -0.13 7.15
CA ALA A 35 2.34 -0.43 7.16
C ALA A 35 1.97 -1.50 6.13
N VAL A 36 1.22 -2.50 6.58
CA VAL A 36 0.64 -3.56 5.74
C VAL A 36 -0.87 -3.53 5.88
N VAL A 37 -1.59 -3.20 4.81
CA VAL A 37 -3.05 -3.13 4.81
C VAL A 37 -3.63 -4.43 4.25
N VAL A 38 -4.33 -5.17 5.11
CA VAL A 38 -4.98 -6.43 4.79
C VAL A 38 -6.46 -6.17 4.56
N VAL A 39 -6.93 -6.42 3.34
CA VAL A 39 -8.32 -6.20 2.94
C VAL A 39 -8.98 -7.55 2.70
N LEU A 40 -9.73 -8.02 3.69
CA LEU A 40 -10.32 -9.35 3.69
C LEU A 40 -11.84 -9.32 3.86
N ARG A 41 -12.45 -10.45 3.54
CA ARG A 41 -13.79 -10.82 3.96
C ARG A 41 -13.65 -11.76 5.14
N GLU A 42 -14.54 -11.70 6.11
CA GLU A 42 -14.50 -12.59 7.30
C GLU A 42 -14.40 -14.07 6.91
N ASP A 43 -15.19 -14.50 5.93
CA ASP A 43 -15.12 -15.84 5.33
C ASP A 43 -13.78 -16.21 4.69
N ASP A 44 -12.91 -15.26 4.35
CA ASP A 44 -11.59 -15.58 3.81
C ASP A 44 -10.70 -16.24 4.87
N LEU A 45 -10.93 -15.94 6.16
CA LEU A 45 -10.27 -16.61 7.27
C LEU A 45 -10.83 -18.01 7.47
N PHE A 46 -12.16 -18.15 7.50
CA PHE A 46 -12.85 -19.43 7.64
C PHE A 46 -12.50 -20.40 6.49
N MET A 47 -12.40 -19.88 5.27
CA MET A 47 -12.03 -20.65 4.07
C MET A 47 -10.52 -20.82 3.91
N GLN A 48 -9.70 -20.40 4.89
CA GLN A 48 -8.23 -20.46 4.84
C GLN A 48 -7.60 -19.84 3.59
N LYS A 49 -8.28 -18.88 2.95
CA LYS A 49 -7.74 -18.13 1.81
C LYS A 49 -6.65 -17.17 2.23
N ILE A 50 -6.65 -16.77 3.50
CA ILE A 50 -5.66 -15.89 4.12
C ILE A 50 -5.27 -16.50 5.47
N PHE A 51 -3.98 -16.71 5.68
CA PHE A 51 -3.47 -17.09 6.99
C PHE A 51 -3.32 -15.83 7.87
N PRO A 52 -3.80 -15.79 9.13
CA PRO A 52 -3.73 -14.60 9.99
C PRO A 52 -2.32 -14.42 10.59
N TYR A 53 -1.35 -14.12 9.73
CA TYR A 53 0.06 -13.99 10.12
C TYR A 53 0.35 -12.74 10.96
N TRP A 54 -0.51 -11.73 10.91
CA TRP A 54 -0.42 -10.50 11.72
C TRP A 54 -0.73 -10.74 13.21
N GLU A 55 -1.26 -11.90 13.58
CA GLU A 55 -1.52 -12.23 15.00
C GLU A 55 -0.37 -13.05 15.60
N LYS A 56 0.63 -13.40 14.79
CA LYS A 56 1.67 -14.34 15.14
C LYS A 56 3.06 -13.69 15.06
N PRO A 57 4.01 -14.15 15.88
CA PRO A 57 5.41 -13.78 15.68
C PRO A 57 5.87 -14.16 14.27
N LEU A 58 6.55 -13.23 13.61
CA LEU A 58 7.19 -13.45 12.33
C LEU A 58 8.64 -13.81 12.59
N THR A 59 8.98 -15.08 12.39
CA THR A 59 10.33 -15.58 12.61
C THR A 59 10.92 -16.11 11.32
N VAL A 60 12.10 -15.63 10.98
CA VAL A 60 12.91 -16.08 9.85
C VAL A 60 14.34 -16.22 10.34
N ASP A 61 14.91 -17.42 10.19
CA ASP A 61 16.32 -17.69 10.46
C ASP A 61 17.12 -17.80 9.16
N GLY A 62 18.45 -17.72 9.28
CA GLY A 62 19.39 -17.88 8.17
C GLY A 62 20.19 -16.62 7.85
N ARG A 63 20.37 -16.31 6.57
CA ARG A 63 21.16 -15.13 6.13
C ARG A 63 20.50 -13.81 6.47
N VAL A 64 19.18 -13.75 6.26
CA VAL A 64 18.33 -12.65 6.72
C VAL A 64 17.60 -13.17 7.95
N VAL A 65 17.79 -12.52 9.09
CA VAL A 65 17.07 -12.83 10.31
C VAL A 65 15.98 -11.77 10.51
N VAL A 66 14.77 -12.25 10.76
CA VAL A 66 13.63 -11.42 11.12
C VAL A 66 13.00 -12.07 12.35
N SER A 67 12.78 -11.28 13.40
CA SER A 67 11.91 -11.68 14.51
C SER A 67 10.92 -10.55 14.80
N SER A 68 9.70 -10.90 15.17
CA SER A 68 8.69 -9.91 15.54
C SER A 68 8.07 -10.19 16.89
N GLU A 69 7.73 -9.11 17.59
CA GLU A 69 6.98 -9.16 18.84
C GLU A 69 5.75 -8.26 18.70
N LEU A 70 4.55 -8.81 18.92
CA LEU A 70 3.31 -8.03 18.90
C LEU A 70 3.28 -7.11 20.12
N LYS A 71 3.27 -5.79 19.90
CA LYS A 71 3.27 -4.78 20.96
C LYS A 71 1.92 -4.18 21.24
N ARG A 72 1.08 -4.04 20.21
CA ARG A 72 -0.20 -3.34 20.35
C ARG A 72 -1.25 -3.91 19.41
N VAL A 73 -2.46 -4.08 19.93
CA VAL A 73 -3.68 -4.26 19.13
C VAL A 73 -4.61 -3.10 19.44
N ALA A 74 -5.18 -2.46 18.42
CA ALA A 74 -6.10 -1.35 18.60
C ALA A 74 -7.20 -1.37 17.53
N GLN A 75 -8.45 -1.26 17.96
CA GLN A 75 -9.57 -0.98 17.08
C GLN A 75 -9.50 0.48 16.63
N LEU A 76 -9.57 0.70 15.31
CA LEU A 76 -9.43 2.02 14.71
C LEU A 76 -10.81 2.62 14.39
N LYS A 77 -11.63 1.88 13.62
CA LYS A 77 -12.97 2.30 13.22
C LYS A 77 -13.76 1.08 12.75
N ASP A 78 -14.94 0.87 13.30
CA ASP A 78 -15.83 -0.23 12.93
C ASP A 78 -15.03 -1.56 12.89
N ASN A 79 -14.97 -2.20 11.72
CA ASN A 79 -14.28 -3.48 11.46
C ASN A 79 -12.84 -3.32 10.98
N LEU A 80 -12.20 -2.22 11.39
CA LEU A 80 -10.80 -1.92 11.14
C LEU A 80 -10.00 -2.07 12.43
N VAL A 81 -9.08 -3.04 12.45
CA VAL A 81 -8.21 -3.32 13.59
C VAL A 81 -6.76 -3.21 13.17
N SER A 82 -5.90 -2.69 14.05
CA SER A 82 -4.47 -2.61 13.83
C SER A 82 -3.69 -3.51 14.79
N TYR A 83 -2.64 -4.12 14.29
CA TYR A 83 -1.69 -4.97 15.02
C TYR A 83 -0.29 -4.44 14.76
N THR A 84 0.36 -3.90 15.79
CA THR A 84 1.70 -3.30 15.66
C THR A 84 2.73 -4.21 16.27
N HIS A 85 3.71 -4.60 15.47
CA HIS A 85 4.85 -5.40 15.87
C HIS A 85 6.11 -4.56 15.87
N ASP A 86 7.01 -4.84 16.81
CA ASP A 86 8.41 -4.45 16.67
C ASP A 86 9.14 -5.54 15.90
N LEU A 87 9.73 -5.16 14.76
CA LEU A 87 10.43 -6.04 13.85
C LEU A 87 11.94 -5.85 14.02
N ARG A 88 12.62 -6.88 14.54
CA ARG A 88 14.08 -6.93 14.57
C ARG A 88 14.57 -7.58 13.28
N VAL A 89 15.46 -6.89 12.59
CA VAL A 89 15.93 -7.28 11.27
C VAL A 89 17.45 -7.25 11.23
N ARG A 90 18.03 -8.35 10.76
CA ARG A 90 19.44 -8.44 10.36
C ARG A 90 19.50 -8.95 8.92
N ARG A 91 19.83 -8.07 7.98
CA ARG A 91 19.78 -8.35 6.52
C ARG A 91 20.91 -9.23 6.00
N HIS A 92 22.02 -9.34 6.73
CA HIS A 92 23.17 -10.16 6.37
C HIS A 92 23.88 -10.66 7.65
N PRO A 93 24.61 -11.80 7.63
CA PRO A 93 25.40 -12.26 8.78
C PRO A 93 26.30 -11.21 9.43
N THR A 94 26.85 -10.30 8.64
CA THR A 94 27.74 -9.22 9.10
C THR A 94 27.06 -7.86 9.22
N ALA A 95 25.78 -7.75 8.83
CA ALA A 95 25.06 -6.49 8.94
C ALA A 95 24.68 -6.22 10.39
N GLN A 96 24.67 -4.95 10.76
CA GLN A 96 24.12 -4.52 12.04
C GLN A 96 22.62 -4.84 12.10
N GLU A 97 22.20 -5.38 13.25
CA GLU A 97 20.77 -5.55 13.53
C GLU A 97 20.14 -4.20 13.82
N TYR A 98 18.93 -4.00 13.31
CA TYR A 98 18.12 -2.82 13.59
C TYR A 98 16.69 -3.24 13.89
N THR A 99 15.96 -2.35 14.53
CA THR A 99 14.54 -2.54 14.83
C THR A 99 13.74 -1.47 14.12
N HIS A 100 12.58 -1.84 13.58
CA HIS A 100 11.55 -0.87 13.23
C HIS A 100 10.17 -1.45 13.50
N SER A 101 9.19 -0.58 13.71
CA SER A 101 7.81 -1.04 13.89
C SER A 101 7.15 -1.30 12.52
N VAL A 102 6.33 -2.33 12.45
CA VAL A 102 5.41 -2.59 11.34
C VAL A 102 4.00 -2.75 11.88
N THR A 103 3.05 -2.04 11.30
CA THR A 103 1.64 -2.13 11.66
C THR A 103 0.83 -2.80 10.56
N PHE A 104 0.18 -3.91 10.91
CA PHE A 104 -0.83 -4.55 10.08
C PHE A 104 -2.18 -3.88 10.35
N ILE A 105 -2.83 -3.37 9.30
CA ILE A 105 -4.13 -2.71 9.36
C ILE A 105 -5.12 -3.63 8.65
N VAL A 106 -6.00 -4.27 9.41
CA VAL A 106 -6.86 -5.36 8.93
C VAL A 106 -8.29 -4.85 8.86
N TYR A 107 -8.85 -4.86 7.65
CA TYR A 107 -10.26 -4.60 7.38
C TYR A 107 -10.95 -5.90 6.98
N SER A 108 -11.97 -6.32 7.73
CA SER A 108 -12.57 -7.66 7.61
C SER A 108 -13.94 -7.73 6.92
N GLU A 109 -14.53 -6.61 6.52
CA GLU A 109 -15.91 -6.56 6.01
C GLU A 109 -16.02 -6.27 4.51
N TRP A 110 -15.12 -6.81 3.70
CA TRP A 110 -15.34 -6.75 2.25
C TRP A 110 -16.42 -7.75 1.80
N PRO A 111 -17.52 -7.33 1.16
CA PRO A 111 -18.63 -8.23 0.79
C PRO A 111 -18.34 -9.16 -0.41
N ASP A 112 -19.13 -10.22 -0.55
CA ASP A 112 -18.92 -11.36 -1.45
C ASP A 112 -18.82 -11.03 -2.95
N TYR A 113 -19.78 -10.25 -3.45
CA TYR A 113 -19.90 -9.91 -4.88
C TYR A 113 -19.99 -8.40 -5.12
N GLU A 114 -19.84 -7.62 -4.06
CA GLU A 114 -20.05 -6.18 -4.06
C GLU A 114 -18.79 -5.45 -3.60
N ALA A 115 -18.99 -4.20 -3.19
CA ALA A 115 -18.01 -3.40 -2.47
C ALA A 115 -18.69 -2.85 -1.21
N PRO A 116 -17.92 -2.41 -0.20
CA PRO A 116 -18.49 -1.85 1.02
C PRO A 116 -19.49 -0.72 0.73
N GLN A 117 -20.54 -0.59 1.55
CA GLN A 117 -21.54 0.48 1.37
C GLN A 117 -20.95 1.88 1.58
N GLY A 118 -19.87 1.99 2.35
CA GLY A 118 -19.16 3.23 2.60
C GLY A 118 -17.66 3.01 2.70
N ALA A 119 -16.90 4.04 2.36
CA ALA A 119 -15.43 4.00 2.38
C ALA A 119 -14.81 4.41 3.71
N GLY A 120 -15.60 4.82 4.71
CA GLY A 120 -15.10 5.38 5.97
C GLY A 120 -13.98 4.57 6.65
N PRO A 121 -14.13 3.26 6.86
CA PRO A 121 -13.06 2.41 7.40
C PRO A 121 -11.83 2.37 6.49
N LEU A 122 -11.99 2.23 5.16
CA LEU A 122 -10.87 2.18 4.22
C LEU A 122 -10.14 3.52 4.08
N ILE A 123 -10.86 4.65 4.18
CA ILE A 123 -10.28 5.99 4.26
C ILE A 123 -9.48 6.13 5.56
N THR A 124 -10.04 5.67 6.70
CA THR A 124 -9.34 5.66 7.99
C THR A 124 -8.06 4.82 7.91
N ALA A 125 -8.12 3.65 7.26
CA ALA A 125 -6.96 2.80 7.00
C ALA A 125 -5.91 3.51 6.15
N SER A 126 -6.32 4.20 5.08
CA SER A 126 -5.44 5.00 4.23
C SER A 126 -4.73 6.10 5.03
N VAL A 127 -5.49 6.94 5.74
CA VAL A 127 -4.93 8.04 6.54
C VAL A 127 -3.95 7.50 7.58
N TYR A 128 -4.30 6.40 8.23
CA TYR A 128 -3.44 5.79 9.25
C TYR A 128 -2.16 5.20 8.64
N ALA A 129 -2.25 4.45 7.54
CA ALA A 129 -1.10 3.89 6.84
C ALA A 129 -0.15 4.98 6.33
N ASN A 130 -0.67 6.04 5.71
CA ASN A 130 0.11 7.18 5.24
C ASN A 130 0.84 7.90 6.39
N ARG A 131 0.17 8.10 7.54
CA ARG A 131 0.80 8.67 8.73
C ARG A 131 1.90 7.80 9.34
N LEU A 132 1.80 6.47 9.20
CA LEU A 132 2.85 5.56 9.63
C LEU A 132 4.04 5.62 8.67
N ALA A 133 3.78 5.63 7.36
CA ALA A 133 4.82 5.77 6.34
C ALA A 133 5.59 7.09 6.47
N ALA A 134 4.88 8.21 6.65
CA ALA A 134 5.49 9.52 6.86
C ALA A 134 6.38 9.54 8.12
N ARG A 135 5.86 9.10 9.27
CA ARG A 135 6.64 9.05 10.53
C ARG A 135 7.83 8.10 10.45
N HIS A 136 7.71 7.00 9.72
CA HIS A 136 8.83 6.09 9.50
C HIS A 136 9.95 6.74 8.68
N MET A 137 9.58 7.55 7.68
CA MET A 137 10.55 8.32 6.88
C MET A 137 11.20 9.49 7.65
N GLU A 138 10.65 9.92 8.79
CA GLU A 138 11.27 10.92 9.67
C GLU A 138 12.47 10.36 10.45
N ASP A 139 12.59 9.03 10.58
CA ASP A 139 13.72 8.40 11.30
C ASP A 139 15.01 8.48 10.46
N PRO A 140 16.08 9.14 10.97
CA PRO A 140 17.36 9.23 10.27
C PRO A 140 17.98 7.87 9.93
N ALA A 141 17.74 6.84 10.76
CA ALA A 141 18.22 5.49 10.49
C ALA A 141 17.48 4.87 9.29
N VAL A 142 16.19 5.17 9.10
CA VAL A 142 15.43 4.76 7.92
C VAL A 142 15.96 5.48 6.69
N GLN A 143 16.13 6.80 6.76
CA GLN A 143 16.65 7.60 5.66
C GLN A 143 18.03 7.11 5.20
N ALA A 144 18.94 6.82 6.14
CA ALA A 144 20.26 6.26 5.85
C ALA A 144 20.17 4.90 5.16
N ARG A 145 19.26 4.01 5.61
CA ARG A 145 19.02 2.72 4.94
C ARG A 145 18.49 2.91 3.53
N CYS A 146 17.51 3.79 3.32
CA CYS A 146 16.95 4.12 2.01
C CYS A 146 17.98 4.73 1.06
N ALA A 147 18.88 5.59 1.56
CA ALA A 147 19.98 6.17 0.78
C ALA A 147 21.01 5.11 0.36
N SER A 148 21.41 4.23 1.29
CA SER A 148 22.37 3.14 1.00
C SER A 148 21.92 2.21 -0.13
N TYR A 149 20.61 2.09 -0.35
CA TYR A 149 20.04 1.32 -1.47
C TYR A 149 20.21 1.99 -2.83
N ARG A 150 20.25 3.33 -2.89
CA ARG A 150 20.47 4.07 -4.15
C ARG A 150 21.90 3.87 -4.66
N GLU A 151 22.85 3.74 -3.74
CA GLU A 151 24.29 3.72 -4.02
C GLU A 151 24.85 2.30 -4.24
N ALA A 152 24.06 1.25 -4.04
CA ALA A 152 24.52 -0.13 -4.19
C ALA A 152 24.83 -0.46 -5.68
N PRO A 153 26.03 -1.00 -6.02
CA PRO A 153 26.38 -1.35 -7.39
C PRO A 153 25.38 -2.36 -7.97
N GLY A 154 24.75 -2.00 -9.10
CA GLY A 154 23.70 -2.80 -9.72
C GLY A 154 22.29 -2.54 -9.19
N ALA A 155 22.03 -1.46 -8.44
CA ALA A 155 20.67 -1.07 -8.03
C ALA A 155 19.72 -0.89 -9.23
N GLU A 156 20.18 -0.30 -10.33
CA GLU A 156 19.41 -0.20 -11.59
C GLU A 156 19.11 -1.58 -12.19
N ALA A 157 20.08 -2.49 -12.17
CA ALA A 157 19.94 -3.84 -12.70
C ALA A 157 19.15 -4.78 -11.76
N ASN A 158 19.16 -4.55 -10.43
CA ASN A 158 18.47 -5.37 -9.43
C ASN A 158 16.99 -5.01 -9.25
N VAL A 159 16.62 -3.74 -9.49
CA VAL A 159 15.22 -3.31 -9.56
C VAL A 159 14.59 -3.81 -10.87
N ALA A 160 15.29 -3.70 -11.99
CA ALA A 160 14.84 -4.19 -13.29
C ALA A 160 14.84 -5.73 -13.40
N SER A 161 15.80 -6.45 -12.81
CA SER A 161 15.88 -7.92 -12.92
C SER A 161 14.90 -8.70 -12.04
N ARG A 162 14.29 -8.05 -11.03
CA ARG A 162 13.09 -8.58 -10.35
C ARG A 162 11.78 -8.30 -11.10
N MET A 163 11.83 -7.50 -12.17
CA MET A 163 10.72 -7.20 -13.07
C MET A 163 10.89 -7.94 -14.41
N ARG A 164 10.31 -9.12 -14.53
CA ARG A 164 9.78 -9.55 -15.84
C ARG A 164 8.33 -9.11 -15.93
N ILE A 165 8.10 -7.87 -16.36
CA ILE A 165 6.79 -7.42 -16.86
C ILE A 165 7.05 -6.76 -18.23
N PRO A 166 6.39 -7.19 -19.32
CA PRO A 166 6.71 -6.70 -20.66
C PRO A 166 6.34 -5.22 -20.78
N ARG A 167 7.32 -4.39 -21.17
CA ARG A 167 7.04 -3.07 -21.75
C ARG A 167 6.41 -3.27 -23.12
N MET A 168 5.14 -2.91 -23.28
CA MET A 168 4.58 -2.57 -24.58
C MET A 168 3.85 -1.22 -24.50
N SER A 169 4.18 -0.39 -25.48
CA SER A 169 3.92 1.04 -25.64
C SER A 169 2.46 1.34 -26.03
N MET A 170 1.92 2.49 -25.60
CA MET A 170 1.70 3.66 -26.48
C MET A 170 0.72 4.66 -25.85
N MET A 171 1.23 5.85 -25.52
CA MET A 171 0.63 7.19 -25.62
C MET A 171 1.43 8.15 -24.71
N HIS A 172 2.35 8.88 -25.33
CA HIS A 172 2.98 10.09 -24.78
C HIS A 172 1.91 11.16 -24.55
N LEU A 173 1.60 11.47 -23.29
CA LEU A 173 1.01 12.77 -22.90
C LEU A 173 1.02 13.03 -21.38
N PHE A 174 1.91 12.38 -20.64
CA PHE A 174 2.36 12.91 -19.35
C PHE A 174 3.77 13.41 -19.57
N GLU A 175 3.91 14.72 -19.56
CA GLU A 175 5.18 15.42 -19.60
C GLU A 175 6.13 14.83 -18.56
N GLU A 176 7.39 14.79 -18.98
CA GLU A 176 8.60 14.62 -18.16
C GLU A 176 8.43 15.38 -16.85
N THR A 177 7.98 14.68 -15.81
CA THR A 177 8.00 15.14 -14.43
C THR A 177 8.88 14.17 -13.68
N ASP A 178 10.14 14.59 -13.54
CA ASP A 178 11.12 14.13 -12.57
C ASP A 178 11.47 12.62 -12.59
N GLU A 179 12.10 12.17 -13.67
CA GLU A 179 12.94 10.95 -13.60
C GLU A 179 14.20 11.14 -12.71
N GLU A 180 14.49 12.36 -12.22
CA GLU A 180 15.68 12.65 -11.41
C GLU A 180 15.46 12.84 -9.88
N GLU A 181 14.23 12.88 -9.34
CA GLU A 181 14.01 13.08 -7.87
C GLU A 181 13.19 11.97 -7.17
N GLY A 182 12.97 10.83 -7.82
CA GLY A 182 12.12 9.76 -7.29
C GLY A 182 12.74 8.91 -6.17
N GLY A 183 13.12 9.53 -5.05
CA GLY A 183 13.78 8.90 -3.92
C GLY A 183 13.17 7.57 -3.45
N TYR A 184 14.02 6.64 -3.00
CA TYR A 184 13.57 5.39 -2.36
C TYR A 184 12.76 5.74 -1.09
N THR A 185 11.44 5.51 -1.12
CA THR A 185 10.55 5.68 0.03
C THR A 185 10.21 4.29 0.60
N CYS A 186 9.71 4.26 1.83
CA CYS A 186 9.21 3.03 2.45
C CYS A 186 7.76 2.79 2.00
N PRO A 187 7.51 1.82 1.09
CA PRO A 187 6.18 1.68 0.49
C PRO A 187 5.17 1.13 1.49
N ILE A 188 3.90 1.49 1.28
CA ILE A 188 2.78 0.81 1.96
C ILE A 188 2.50 -0.51 1.24
N MET A 189 2.43 -1.60 1.99
CA MET A 189 2.03 -2.88 1.43
C MET A 189 0.52 -3.05 1.53
N SER A 190 -0.12 -3.62 0.51
CA SER A 190 -1.50 -4.06 0.58
C SER A 190 -1.68 -5.45 0.00
N HIS A 191 -2.52 -6.27 0.62
CA HIS A 191 -2.95 -7.53 0.02
C HIS A 191 -4.39 -7.87 0.43
N CYS A 192 -4.99 -8.77 -0.34
CA CYS A 192 -6.27 -9.41 -0.06
C CYS A 192 -6.05 -10.91 -0.17
N SER A 193 -6.93 -11.67 -0.82
CA SER A 193 -6.64 -13.06 -1.19
C SER A 193 -5.66 -13.12 -2.38
N ALA A 194 -6.10 -12.77 -3.59
CA ALA A 194 -5.26 -12.82 -4.80
C ALA A 194 -4.44 -11.55 -5.08
N GLY A 195 -4.59 -10.50 -4.26
CA GLY A 195 -3.87 -9.23 -4.49
C GLY A 195 -4.26 -8.49 -5.76
N LEU A 196 -5.50 -8.65 -6.25
CA LEU A 196 -5.96 -8.05 -7.51
C LEU A 196 -7.04 -6.99 -7.29
N GLY A 197 -8.28 -7.40 -6.97
CA GLY A 197 -9.43 -6.48 -6.88
C GLY A 197 -9.34 -5.53 -5.68
N ARG A 198 -9.63 -6.05 -4.48
CA ARG A 198 -9.77 -5.27 -3.24
C ARG A 198 -8.53 -4.44 -2.89
N SER A 199 -7.34 -5.04 -3.03
CA SER A 199 -6.07 -4.37 -2.77
C SER A 199 -5.81 -3.22 -3.75
N SER A 200 -6.10 -3.40 -5.04
CA SER A 200 -5.95 -2.31 -6.01
C SER A 200 -6.98 -1.21 -5.78
N THR A 201 -8.21 -1.56 -5.38
CA THR A 201 -9.23 -0.58 -4.99
C THR A 201 -8.79 0.22 -3.77
N PHE A 202 -8.24 -0.44 -2.73
CA PHE A 202 -7.68 0.25 -1.57
C PHE A 202 -6.51 1.16 -1.95
N VAL A 203 -5.55 0.68 -2.76
CA VAL A 203 -4.39 1.49 -3.18
C VAL A 203 -4.83 2.70 -3.99
N ALA A 204 -5.77 2.54 -4.93
CA ALA A 204 -6.33 3.66 -5.69
C ALA A 204 -7.01 4.69 -4.77
N LEU A 205 -7.84 4.22 -3.83
CA LEU A 205 -8.49 5.09 -2.85
C LEU A 205 -7.47 5.80 -1.96
N SER A 206 -6.43 5.09 -1.54
CA SER A 206 -5.39 5.61 -0.65
C SER A 206 -4.58 6.73 -1.30
N HIS A 207 -4.31 6.60 -2.59
CA HIS A 207 -3.65 7.60 -3.41
C HIS A 207 -4.57 8.80 -3.72
N LEU A 208 -5.82 8.54 -4.12
CA LEU A 208 -6.71 9.58 -4.64
C LEU A 208 -7.31 10.48 -3.56
N VAL A 209 -7.64 9.96 -2.38
CA VAL A 209 -8.33 10.73 -1.33
C VAL A 209 -7.52 11.97 -0.87
N PRO A 210 -6.21 11.86 -0.56
CA PRO A 210 -5.39 13.04 -0.26
C PRO A 210 -5.40 14.09 -1.39
N LEU A 211 -5.33 13.65 -2.65
CA LEU A 211 -5.31 14.54 -3.80
C LEU A 211 -6.63 15.31 -3.96
N VAL A 212 -7.76 14.62 -3.86
CA VAL A 212 -9.07 15.27 -4.07
C VAL A 212 -9.52 16.12 -2.89
N THR A 213 -8.97 15.87 -1.70
CA THR A 213 -9.18 16.72 -0.52
C THR A 213 -8.21 17.91 -0.46
N GLY A 214 -7.20 17.93 -1.35
CA GLY A 214 -6.24 19.02 -1.53
C GLY A 214 -5.06 18.99 -0.57
N GLN A 215 -4.62 17.80 -0.16
CA GLN A 215 -3.38 17.62 0.59
C GLN A 215 -2.19 17.72 -0.39
N GLY A 216 -1.57 18.90 -0.45
CA GLY A 216 -0.31 19.13 -1.17
C GLY A 216 -0.44 19.49 -2.66
N ILE A 217 -1.61 19.28 -3.28
CA ILE A 217 -1.83 19.52 -4.72
C ILE A 217 -3.20 20.19 -4.93
N PRO A 218 -3.36 21.08 -5.93
CA PRO A 218 -4.66 21.63 -6.28
C PRO A 218 -5.66 20.48 -6.54
N PRO A 219 -6.77 20.41 -5.79
CA PRO A 219 -7.76 19.36 -5.99
C PRO A 219 -8.46 19.56 -7.34
N PRO A 220 -9.18 18.53 -7.84
CA PRO A 220 -9.89 18.66 -9.09
C PRO A 220 -10.92 19.80 -9.03
N THR A 221 -10.98 20.58 -10.11
CA THR A 221 -11.84 21.77 -10.24
C THR A 221 -13.24 21.44 -10.75
N SER A 222 -13.48 20.21 -11.18
CA SER A 222 -14.77 19.75 -11.70
C SER A 222 -14.97 18.26 -11.47
N LEU A 223 -16.22 17.81 -11.53
CA LEU A 223 -16.55 16.37 -11.49
C LEU A 223 -15.84 15.60 -12.61
N ARG A 224 -15.73 16.21 -13.80
CA ARG A 224 -15.04 15.61 -14.94
C ARG A 224 -13.56 15.33 -14.62
N HIS A 225 -12.86 16.31 -14.09
CA HIS A 225 -11.45 16.16 -13.70
C HIS A 225 -11.30 15.09 -12.60
N CYS A 226 -12.20 15.06 -11.61
CA CYS A 226 -12.19 14.02 -10.57
C CYS A 226 -12.37 12.59 -11.16
N VAL A 227 -13.25 12.43 -12.15
CA VAL A 227 -13.44 11.14 -12.86
C VAL A 227 -12.20 10.76 -13.68
N GLU A 228 -11.59 11.73 -14.37
CA GLU A 228 -10.36 11.52 -15.16
C GLU A 228 -9.22 11.02 -14.27
N MET A 229 -8.98 11.65 -13.10
CA MET A 229 -7.97 11.20 -12.12
C MET A 229 -8.19 9.76 -11.64
N VAL A 230 -9.45 9.38 -11.38
CA VAL A 230 -9.81 8.00 -11.00
C VAL A 230 -9.43 7.04 -12.12
N MET A 231 -9.80 7.36 -13.37
CA MET A 231 -9.54 6.51 -14.53
C MET A 231 -8.04 6.35 -14.81
N GLU A 232 -7.28 7.45 -14.75
CA GLU A 232 -5.82 7.45 -14.90
C GLU A 232 -5.15 6.58 -13.85
N THR A 233 -5.57 6.70 -12.58
CA THR A 233 -5.06 5.85 -11.49
C THR A 233 -5.36 4.37 -11.74
N VAL A 234 -6.59 4.03 -12.16
CA VAL A 234 -6.95 2.64 -12.49
C VAL A 234 -6.11 2.11 -13.65
N MET A 235 -5.88 2.91 -14.69
CA MET A 235 -5.05 2.52 -15.82
C MET A 235 -3.58 2.32 -15.40
N ALA A 236 -3.03 3.22 -14.58
CA ALA A 236 -1.68 3.10 -14.05
C ALA A 236 -1.50 1.79 -13.26
N LEU A 237 -2.47 1.44 -12.39
CA LEU A 237 -2.46 0.18 -11.66
C LEU A 237 -2.50 -1.04 -12.58
N ARG A 238 -3.33 -0.99 -13.63
CA ARG A 238 -3.47 -2.08 -14.60
C ARG A 238 -2.21 -2.30 -15.43
N LEU A 239 -1.55 -1.22 -15.85
CA LEU A 239 -0.32 -1.27 -16.63
C LEU A 239 0.87 -1.76 -15.82
N GLN A 240 1.01 -1.32 -14.56
CA GLN A 240 2.18 -1.66 -13.75
C GLN A 240 2.08 -3.04 -13.08
N ARG A 241 0.88 -3.49 -12.71
CA ARG A 241 0.72 -4.71 -11.89
C ARG A 241 -0.01 -5.83 -12.60
N ASN A 242 -1.26 -5.60 -13.01
CA ASN A 242 -2.11 -6.63 -13.58
C ASN A 242 -3.28 -6.00 -14.35
N PRO A 243 -3.55 -6.37 -15.61
CA PRO A 243 -4.67 -5.85 -16.39
C PRO A 243 -6.05 -5.99 -15.73
N SER A 244 -6.20 -6.92 -14.79
CA SER A 244 -7.41 -7.16 -13.99
C SER A 244 -7.43 -6.42 -12.64
N ALA A 245 -6.53 -5.47 -12.39
CA ALA A 245 -6.60 -4.59 -11.22
C ALA A 245 -7.94 -3.85 -11.21
N ILE A 246 -8.61 -3.83 -10.05
CA ILE A 246 -10.02 -3.41 -9.90
C ILE A 246 -10.89 -4.24 -10.85
N GLN A 247 -11.22 -5.44 -10.38
CA GLN A 247 -11.64 -6.57 -11.20
C GLN A 247 -13.12 -6.48 -11.62
N SER A 248 -13.96 -5.81 -10.84
CA SER A 248 -15.41 -5.81 -11.05
C SER A 248 -16.01 -4.41 -11.12
N CYS A 249 -17.17 -4.31 -11.78
CA CYS A 249 -17.94 -3.07 -11.87
C CYS A 249 -18.34 -2.52 -10.48
N PRO A 250 -18.79 -3.33 -9.49
CA PRO A 250 -19.00 -2.86 -8.13
C PRO A 250 -17.76 -2.23 -7.49
N GLN A 251 -16.57 -2.81 -7.67
CA GLN A 251 -15.32 -2.25 -7.13
C GLN A 251 -14.98 -0.89 -7.74
N PHE A 252 -15.16 -0.76 -9.06
CA PHE A 252 -14.93 0.50 -9.75
C PHE A 252 -15.95 1.57 -9.36
N LYS A 253 -17.24 1.22 -9.30
CA LYS A 253 -18.30 2.12 -8.85
C LYS A 253 -18.05 2.61 -7.43
N PHE A 254 -17.65 1.71 -6.53
CA PHE A 254 -17.29 2.06 -5.16
C PHE A 254 -16.12 3.03 -5.10
N LEU A 255 -15.03 2.76 -5.84
CA LEU A 255 -13.89 3.67 -5.89
C LEU A 255 -14.33 5.06 -6.35
N LEU A 256 -15.04 5.13 -7.48
CA LEU A 256 -15.51 6.37 -8.07
C LEU A 256 -16.44 7.13 -7.11
N SER A 257 -17.45 6.47 -6.55
CA SER A 257 -18.41 7.12 -5.66
C SER A 257 -17.74 7.63 -4.39
N SER A 258 -16.77 6.88 -3.85
CA SER A 258 -16.04 7.25 -2.64
C SER A 258 -15.18 8.49 -2.87
N VAL A 259 -14.38 8.49 -3.95
CA VAL A 259 -13.51 9.63 -4.29
C VAL A 259 -14.33 10.88 -4.61
N VAL A 260 -15.43 10.75 -5.36
CA VAL A 260 -16.33 11.88 -5.67
C VAL A 260 -17.02 12.40 -4.40
N SER A 261 -17.40 11.53 -3.47
CA SER A 261 -17.99 11.93 -2.20
C SER A 261 -17.01 12.75 -1.35
N GLU A 262 -15.78 12.27 -1.19
CA GLU A 262 -14.73 12.99 -0.45
C GLU A 262 -14.39 14.33 -1.10
N TRP A 263 -14.29 14.36 -2.43
CA TRP A 263 -14.08 15.60 -3.17
C TRP A 263 -15.20 16.62 -2.91
N ARG A 264 -16.47 16.21 -3.03
CA ARG A 264 -17.63 17.09 -2.79
C ARG A 264 -17.66 17.60 -1.36
N GLN A 265 -17.41 16.72 -0.39
CA GLN A 265 -17.35 17.11 1.01
C GLN A 265 -16.27 18.17 1.23
N ALA A 266 -15.07 17.96 0.66
CA ALA A 266 -13.98 18.93 0.77
C ALA A 266 -14.28 20.27 0.09
N GLN A 267 -15.09 20.32 -0.97
CA GLN A 267 -15.56 21.59 -1.54
C GLN A 267 -16.52 22.32 -0.58
N THR A 268 -17.52 21.61 -0.05
CA THR A 268 -18.47 22.16 0.92
C THR A 268 -17.76 22.70 2.17
N ASP A 269 -16.78 21.97 2.69
CA ASP A 269 -16.01 22.37 3.88
C ASP A 269 -15.19 23.65 3.63
N ARG A 270 -14.79 23.92 2.37
CA ARG A 270 -14.06 25.14 1.99
C ARG A 270 -14.98 26.33 1.78
N GLU A 271 -16.20 26.12 1.30
CA GLU A 271 -17.21 27.17 1.13
C GLU A 271 -17.80 27.66 2.47
N THR A 272 -17.67 26.85 3.52
CA THR A 272 -18.20 27.14 4.87
C THR A 272 -17.18 27.76 5.83
N LEU A 273 -15.91 27.89 5.41
CA LEU A 273 -14.83 28.58 6.13
C LEU A 273 -14.70 30.05 5.68
#